data_AF-A0A923IP21-F1
#
_entry.id   AF-A0A923IP21-F1
#
_cell.length_a   1.000
_cell.length_b   1.000
_cell.length_c   1.000
_cell.angle_alpha   90.00
_cell.angle_beta   90.00
_cell.angle_gamma   90.00
#
_symmetry.space_group_name_H-M   'P 1'
#
loop_
_entity.id
_entity.type
_entity.pdbx_description
1 polymer ?
#
loop_
_entity_poly.entity_id
_entity_poly.type
_entity_poly.pdbx_seq_one_letter_code
_entity_poly.pdbx_strand_id
1 'polypeptide(L)'
;MFQPRKILVPTDFSEDSDLAFRMALSIAATYQARIFLLHVISEQSLADYCLDQGIVDRVLNESIVFSNEKLQEEIDKNQHGGNIKVIPDVRKGQPYEEILKEA
;
A
#
# COMPACT_ATOMS: atom_id res chain seq x y z
N MET A 1 -17.12 -6.02 -22.22
CA MET A 1 -17.09 -6.88 -21.01
C MET A 1 -15.89 -6.44 -20.18
N PHE A 2 -16.04 -6.27 -18.87
CA PHE A 2 -14.97 -5.78 -17.98
C PHE A 2 -14.00 -6.92 -17.64
N GLN A 3 -12.71 -6.75 -17.92
CA GLN A 3 -11.64 -7.74 -17.66
C GLN A 3 -10.37 -6.99 -17.19
N PRO A 4 -10.29 -6.64 -15.89
CA PRO A 4 -9.16 -5.87 -15.38
C PRO A 4 -7.88 -6.70 -15.45
N ARG A 5 -6.78 -6.08 -15.93
CA ARG A 5 -5.44 -6.69 -15.94
C ARG A 5 -4.55 -6.21 -14.80
N LYS A 6 -4.87 -5.04 -14.24
CA LYS A 6 -4.16 -4.37 -13.16
C LYS A 6 -5.21 -3.83 -12.18
N ILE A 7 -4.97 -4.01 -10.89
CA ILE A 7 -5.82 -3.50 -9.82
C ILE A 7 -4.90 -2.78 -8.84
N LEU A 8 -5.14 -1.49 -8.63
CA LEU A 8 -4.47 -0.71 -7.58
C LEU A 8 -5.31 -0.80 -6.31
N VAL A 9 -4.67 -1.11 -5.19
CA VAL A 9 -5.29 -1.18 -3.87
C VAL A 9 -4.48 -0.31 -2.91
N PRO A 10 -4.93 0.93 -2.62
CA PRO A 10 -4.37 1.71 -1.54
C PRO A 10 -4.73 1.09 -0.18
N THR A 11 -3.81 1.11 0.76
CA THR A 11 -4.04 0.65 2.14
C THR A 11 -3.42 1.60 3.15
N ASP A 12 -4.14 1.83 4.24
CA ASP A 12 -3.70 2.50 5.46
C ASP A 12 -3.60 1.50 6.63
N PHE A 13 -3.63 0.19 6.32
CA PHE A 13 -3.65 -0.93 7.27
C PHE A 13 -4.91 -1.02 8.15
N SER A 14 -5.98 -0.29 7.82
CA SER A 14 -7.28 -0.44 8.45
C SER A 14 -7.98 -1.74 8.03
N GLU A 15 -8.95 -2.18 8.84
CA GLU A 15 -9.82 -3.32 8.50
C GLU A 15 -10.59 -3.11 7.19
N ASP A 16 -11.02 -1.87 6.91
CA ASP A 16 -11.71 -1.53 5.66
C ASP A 16 -10.79 -1.71 4.45
N SER A 17 -9.51 -1.33 4.59
CA SER A 17 -8.52 -1.53 3.53
C SER A 17 -8.14 -3.00 3.34
N ASP A 18 -8.09 -3.81 4.41
CA ASP A 18 -7.90 -5.27 4.34
C ASP A 18 -9.06 -5.93 3.58
N LEU A 19 -10.31 -5.52 3.86
CA LEU A 19 -11.48 -6.02 3.13
C LEU A 19 -11.42 -5.67 1.63
N ALA A 20 -11.01 -4.44 1.30
CA ALA A 20 -10.80 -4.02 -0.08
C ALA A 20 -9.74 -4.86 -0.79
N PHE A 21 -8.64 -5.19 -0.10
CA PHE A 21 -7.60 -6.05 -0.64
C PHE A 21 -8.08 -7.49 -0.89
N ARG A 22 -8.84 -8.09 0.04
CA ARG A 22 -9.48 -9.41 -0.16
C ARG A 22 -10.41 -9.44 -1.37
N MET A 23 -11.18 -8.36 -1.58
CA MET A 23 -12.03 -8.22 -2.76
C MET A 23 -11.19 -8.16 -4.04
N ALA A 24 -10.11 -7.38 -4.04
CA ALA A 24 -9.19 -7.30 -5.17
C ALA A 24 -8.55 -8.65 -5.50
N LEU A 25 -8.15 -9.44 -4.50
CA LEU A 25 -7.66 -10.81 -4.67
C LEU A 25 -8.70 -11.70 -5.37
N SER A 26 -9.97 -11.63 -4.95
CA SER A 26 -11.06 -12.40 -5.57
C SER A 26 -11.28 -12.03 -7.05
N ILE A 27 -11.23 -10.73 -7.37
CA ILE A 27 -11.31 -10.23 -8.74
C ILE A 27 -10.09 -10.69 -9.54
N ALA A 28 -8.89 -10.57 -8.98
CA ALA A 28 -7.64 -10.95 -9.63
C ALA A 28 -7.56 -12.45 -9.93
N ALA A 29 -8.06 -13.31 -9.04
CA ALA A 29 -8.16 -14.74 -9.26
C ALA A 29 -9.02 -15.08 -10.49
N THR A 30 -10.12 -14.35 -10.67
CA THR A 30 -11.07 -14.58 -11.77
C THR A 30 -10.48 -14.14 -13.12
N TYR A 31 -9.77 -13.02 -13.15
CA TYR A 31 -9.30 -12.39 -14.39
C TYR A 31 -7.79 -12.52 -14.65
N GLN A 32 -7.07 -13.26 -13.79
CA GLN A 32 -5.61 -13.33 -13.80
C GLN A 32 -4.95 -11.94 -13.76
N ALA A 33 -5.56 -11.03 -13.00
CA ALA A 33 -5.07 -9.67 -12.85
C ALA A 33 -3.86 -9.62 -11.90
N ARG A 34 -3.06 -8.56 -12.02
CA ARG A 34 -2.01 -8.24 -11.05
C ARG A 34 -2.50 -7.17 -10.08
N ILE A 35 -2.10 -7.27 -8.83
CA ILE A 35 -2.45 -6.29 -7.80
C ILE A 35 -1.23 -5.45 -7.47
N PHE A 36 -1.41 -4.14 -7.38
CA PHE A 36 -0.47 -3.19 -6.84
C PHE A 36 -1.01 -2.75 -5.48
N LEU A 37 -0.37 -3.19 -4.40
CA LEU A 37 -0.78 -2.86 -3.04
C LEU A 37 0.08 -1.69 -2.55
N LEU A 38 -0.53 -0.52 -2.40
CA LEU A 38 0.16 0.75 -2.18
C LEU A 38 -0.12 1.27 -0.78
N HIS A 39 0.94 1.51 -0.01
CA HIS A 39 0.86 2.33 1.21
C HIS A 39 1.50 3.70 0.97
N VAL A 40 0.88 4.77 1.47
CA VAL A 40 1.44 6.12 1.40
C VAL A 40 1.67 6.67 2.80
N ILE A 41 2.93 6.88 3.14
CA ILE A 41 3.35 7.57 4.36
C ILE A 41 3.06 9.06 4.16
N SER A 42 2.07 9.54 4.89
CA SER A 42 1.65 10.94 4.84
C SER A 42 2.75 11.85 5.41
N GLU A 43 3.24 12.77 4.58
CA GLU A 43 4.20 13.79 4.98
C GLU A 43 3.54 15.00 5.65
N GLN A 44 2.42 14.83 6.36
CA GLN A 44 1.80 15.93 7.11
C GLN A 44 2.70 16.33 8.31
N SER A 45 3.66 17.16 7.94
CA SER A 45 4.50 18.13 8.61
C SER A 45 5.09 17.78 9.98
N LEU A 46 5.90 16.72 10.04
CA LEU A 46 7.00 16.68 11.02
C LEU A 46 7.88 17.96 10.94
N ALA A 47 7.97 18.57 9.75
CA ALA A 47 8.64 19.85 9.51
C ALA A 47 7.96 21.05 10.20
N ASP A 48 6.65 21.02 10.46
CA ASP A 48 5.95 22.13 11.15
C ASP A 48 6.30 22.16 12.65
N TYR A 49 6.81 21.04 13.19
CA TYR A 49 7.18 20.92 14.60
C TYR A 49 8.61 21.42 14.92
N CYS A 50 9.27 22.14 14.00
CA CYS A 50 10.66 22.63 14.15
C CYS A 50 11.65 21.53 14.59
N LEU A 51 11.47 20.31 14.09
CA LEU A 51 12.34 19.19 14.44
C LEU A 51 13.67 19.24 13.68
N ASP A 52 14.71 18.69 14.32
CA ASP A 52 16.00 18.45 13.66
C ASP A 52 15.81 17.53 12.45
N GLN A 53 16.39 17.90 11.31
CA GLN A 53 16.27 17.14 10.07
C GLN A 53 16.75 15.70 10.21
N GLY A 54 17.80 15.45 11.01
CA GLY A 54 18.27 14.10 11.29
C GLY A 54 17.28 13.25 12.09
N ILE A 55 16.45 13.85 12.93
CA ILE A 55 15.35 13.16 13.62
C ILE A 55 14.23 12.83 12.63
N VAL A 56 13.84 13.80 11.80
CA VAL A 56 12.80 13.62 10.77
C VAL A 56 13.17 12.47 9.83
N ASP A 57 14.41 12.46 9.33
CA ASP A 57 14.91 11.41 8.43
C ASP A 57 14.89 10.03 9.09
N ARG A 58 15.26 9.94 10.38
CA ARG A 58 15.21 8.68 11.13
C ARG A 58 13.79 8.15 11.26
N VAL A 59 12.85 9.00 11.68
CA VAL A 59 11.43 8.62 11.83
C VAL A 59 10.84 8.20 10.50
N LEU A 60 11.16 8.91 9.40
CA LEU A 60 10.70 8.54 8.07
C LEU A 60 11.27 7.20 7.61
N ASN A 61 12.55 6.93 7.87
CA ASN A 61 13.17 5.65 7.52
C ASN A 61 12.57 4.49 8.32
N GLU A 62 12.35 4.67 9.63
CA GLU A 62 11.64 3.69 10.47
C GLU A 62 10.22 3.44 9.95
N SER A 63 9.51 4.49 9.54
CA SER A 63 8.16 4.39 8.98
C SER A 63 8.14 3.60 7.66
N ILE A 64 9.16 3.75 6.81
CA ILE A 64 9.30 2.94 5.58
C ILE A 64 9.48 1.48 5.92
N VAL A 65 10.39 1.15 6.85
CA VAL A 65 10.65 -0.25 7.24
C VAL A 65 9.37 -0.88 7.80
N PHE A 66 8.73 -0.22 8.76
CA PHE A 66 7.47 -0.68 9.34
C PHE A 66 6.37 -0.88 8.30
N SER A 67 6.22 0.07 7.36
CA SER A 67 5.21 -0.03 6.30
C SER A 67 5.45 -1.20 5.35
N ASN A 68 6.71 -1.49 5.02
CA ASN A 68 7.05 -2.64 4.19
C ASN A 68 6.75 -3.97 4.91
N GLU A 69 7.09 -4.06 6.20
CA GLU A 69 6.75 -5.23 7.02
C GLU A 69 5.23 -5.43 7.09
N LYS A 70 4.47 -4.35 7.32
CA LYS A 70 3.00 -4.39 7.34
C LYS A 70 2.37 -4.82 6.02
N LEU A 71 2.88 -4.33 4.88
CA LEU A 71 2.42 -4.78 3.58
C LEU A 71 2.67 -6.28 3.38
N GLN A 72 3.84 -6.77 3.80
CA GLN A 72 4.15 -8.19 3.71
C GLN A 72 3.23 -9.03 4.60
N GLU A 73 2.98 -8.59 5.84
CA GLU A 73 2.01 -9.24 6.74
C GLU A 73 0.61 -9.32 6.12
N GLU A 74 0.12 -8.24 5.52
CA GLU A 74 -1.19 -8.21 4.86
C GLU A 74 -1.26 -9.14 3.66
N ILE A 75 -0.16 -9.25 2.88
CA ILE A 75 -0.05 -10.22 1.79
C ILE A 75 -0.11 -11.65 2.35
N ASP A 76 0.71 -11.98 3.33
CA ASP A 76 0.82 -13.33 3.89
C ASP A 76 -0.50 -13.78 4.57
N LYS A 77 -1.17 -12.85 5.27
CA LYS A 77 -2.46 -13.06 5.92
C LYS A 77 -3.60 -13.32 4.95
N ASN A 78 -3.55 -12.73 3.75
CA ASN A 78 -4.68 -12.76 2.81
C ASN A 78 -4.46 -13.68 1.60
N GLN A 79 -3.22 -13.98 1.23
CA GLN A 79 -2.89 -14.89 0.11
C GLN A 79 -2.98 -16.36 0.52
N HIS A 80 -4.21 -16.89 0.58
CA HIS A 80 -4.47 -18.30 0.79
C HIS A 80 -5.03 -18.94 -0.48
N GLY A 81 -4.13 -19.36 -1.39
CA GLY A 81 -4.47 -20.11 -2.60
C GLY A 81 -4.59 -19.26 -3.88
N GLY A 82 -4.08 -19.79 -4.98
CA GLY A 82 -3.99 -19.12 -6.28
C GLY A 82 -2.71 -18.29 -6.44
N ASN A 83 -2.04 -18.42 -7.58
CA ASN A 83 -0.79 -17.70 -7.87
C ASN A 83 -1.10 -16.27 -8.36
N ILE A 84 -1.62 -15.42 -7.47
CA ILE A 84 -1.91 -14.01 -7.78
C ILE A 84 -0.65 -13.19 -7.51
N LYS A 85 -0.18 -12.46 -8.53
CA LYS A 85 0.97 -11.57 -8.39
C LYS A 85 0.53 -10.27 -7.72
N VAL A 86 0.92 -10.09 -6.46
CA VAL A 86 0.82 -8.84 -5.71
C VAL A 86 2.18 -8.15 -5.72
N ILE A 87 2.18 -6.84 -5.97
CA ILE A 87 3.36 -5.99 -6.00
C ILE A 87 3.18 -4.93 -4.92
N PRO A 88 3.87 -5.04 -3.76
CA PRO A 88 3.82 -4.02 -2.74
C PRO A 88 4.63 -2.79 -3.15
N ASP A 89 4.15 -1.60 -2.77
CA ASP A 89 4.86 -0.33 -2.93
C ASP A 89 4.60 0.58 -1.72
N VAL A 90 5.63 1.29 -1.27
CA VAL A 90 5.54 2.28 -0.19
C VAL A 90 6.01 3.63 -0.74
N ARG A 91 5.13 4.63 -0.69
CA ARG A 91 5.43 6.00 -1.11
C ARG A 91 5.38 6.96 0.05
N LYS A 92 5.96 8.15 -0.16
CA LYS A 92 5.83 9.30 0.72
C LYS A 92 5.14 10.42 -0.04
N GLY A 93 4.25 11.15 0.63
CA GLY A 93 3.58 12.31 0.05
C GLY A 93 2.15 12.46 0.54
N GLN A 94 1.34 13.24 -0.17
CA GLN A 94 -0.09 13.31 0.09
C GLN A 94 -0.78 12.05 -0.47
N PRO A 95 -1.51 11.27 0.34
CA PRO A 95 -2.06 9.97 -0.09
C PRO A 95 -2.84 10.02 -1.41
N TYR A 96 -3.75 10.98 -1.56
CA TYR A 96 -4.57 11.09 -2.75
C TYR A 96 -3.74 11.47 -3.99
N GLU A 97 -2.67 12.26 -3.86
CA GLU A 97 -1.80 12.61 -4.98
C GLU A 97 -0.96 11.40 -5.43
N GLU A 98 -0.40 10.66 -4.47
CA GLU A 98 0.42 9.48 -4.75
C GLU A 98 -0.41 8.33 -5.34
N ILE A 99 -1.65 8.17 -4.89
CA ILE A 99 -2.60 7.21 -5.48
C ILE A 99 -2.92 7.58 -6.93
N LEU A 100 -3.15 8.86 -7.22
CA LEU A 100 -3.43 9.32 -8.59
C LEU A 100 -2.23 9.17 -9.53
N LYS A 101 -0.99 9.22 -9.02
CA LYS A 101 0.22 8.99 -9.83
C LYS A 101 0.41 7.53 -10.26
N GLU A 102 -0.20 6.59 -9.53
CA GLU A 102 -0.13 5.16 -9.82
C GLU A 102 -1.26 4.66 -10.75
N ALA A 103 -2.36 5.43 -10.83
CA ALA A 103 -3.57 5.09 -11.58
C ALA A 103 -3.46 5.30 -13.10
#